data_AF-A0A9D0XVY8-F1
#
_entry.id   AF-A0A9D0XVY8-F1
#
_cell.length_a   1.000
_cell.length_b   1.000
_cell.length_c   1.000
_cell.angle_alpha   90.00
_cell.angle_beta   90.00
_cell.angle_gamma   90.00
#
_symmetry.space_group_name_H-M   'P 1'
#
loop_
_entity.id
_entity.type
_entity.pdbx_description
1 polymer ?
#
loop_
_entity_poly.entity_id
_entity_poly.type
_entity_poly.pdbx_seq_one_letter_code
_entity_poly.pdbx_strand_id
1 'polypeptide(L)'
;AWNEGVLDSYLIEITAEILTFKDSDGEPLVDKILDAAGQKGTGKWTGISSLELGIPVTLITESVYARCLSALKSERQKAAKIYPRTVAAKTYSEEEKEGIISSLHDALYASKIVSYAQGYMLMAEAAKSYGWDLNYGGIALMWRGGCIIRSRFLGEIKKAYDQQPDLNNLLQASFFENAIKNAEQQWRKAVVFGIEQQIPTPTLSSALAFFDGYRSAVVPANLLQAQRDYFGAHTYERVDAPRGEFFHTDWISSGGNVSSTTYEV
;
A
#
# COMPACT_ATOMS: atom_id res chain seq x y z
N ALA A 1 21.85 10.44 -8.05
CA ALA A 1 20.43 10.83 -7.98
C ALA A 1 19.53 9.59 -7.90
N TRP A 2 18.28 9.66 -7.43
CA TRP A 2 17.41 8.47 -7.23
C TRP A 2 17.16 7.66 -8.52
N ASN A 3 17.07 8.34 -9.67
CA ASN A 3 16.83 7.69 -10.97
C ASN A 3 18.02 6.85 -11.48
N GLU A 4 19.20 6.99 -10.89
CA GLU A 4 20.40 6.22 -11.29
C GLU A 4 20.49 4.88 -10.55
N GLY A 5 19.58 4.62 -9.61
CA GLY A 5 19.60 3.46 -8.72
C GLY A 5 18.41 2.52 -8.88
N VAL A 6 17.98 1.92 -7.76
CA VAL A 6 16.87 0.96 -7.70
C VAL A 6 15.51 1.58 -8.03
N LEU A 7 15.41 2.91 -7.97
CA LEU A 7 14.23 3.68 -8.31
C LEU A 7 14.16 4.11 -9.79
N ASP A 8 15.16 3.74 -10.62
CA ASP A 8 15.17 3.99 -12.07
C ASP A 8 13.80 3.69 -12.68
N SER A 9 13.13 4.75 -13.15
CA SER A 9 11.79 4.66 -13.71
C SER A 9 11.38 5.95 -14.41
N TYR A 10 10.51 5.82 -15.39
CA TYR A 10 9.96 6.97 -16.11
C TYR A 10 9.30 8.00 -15.17
N LEU A 11 8.59 7.54 -14.14
CA LEU A 11 7.92 8.45 -13.21
C LEU A 11 8.90 9.24 -12.33
N ILE A 12 10.05 8.66 -11.95
CA ILE A 12 11.08 9.38 -11.20
C ILE A 12 11.80 10.38 -12.10
N GLU A 13 12.11 9.99 -13.35
CA GLU A 13 12.69 10.85 -14.38
C GLU A 13 11.85 12.11 -14.61
N ILE A 14 10.58 11.97 -14.99
CA ILE A 14 9.72 13.14 -15.26
C ILE A 14 9.46 13.96 -14.00
N THR A 15 9.48 13.35 -12.80
CA THR A 15 9.32 14.10 -11.56
C THR A 15 10.51 15.04 -11.35
N ALA A 16 11.74 14.61 -11.64
CA ALA A 16 12.91 15.48 -11.58
C ALA A 16 12.81 16.63 -12.60
N GLU A 17 12.37 16.35 -13.83
CA GLU A 17 12.15 17.38 -14.85
C GLU A 17 11.06 18.38 -14.43
N ILE A 18 9.92 17.90 -13.93
CA ILE A 18 8.81 18.74 -13.48
C ILE A 18 9.24 19.67 -12.35
N LEU A 19 10.01 19.18 -11.37
CA LEU A 19 10.49 19.97 -10.23
C LEU A 19 11.48 21.07 -10.62
N THR A 20 12.12 20.96 -11.79
CA THR A 20 13.07 21.96 -12.31
C THR A 20 12.47 22.89 -13.36
N PHE A 21 11.26 22.60 -13.84
CA PHE A 21 10.58 23.39 -14.85
C PHE A 21 10.11 24.75 -14.29
N LYS A 22 10.54 25.82 -14.95
CA LYS A 22 10.18 27.20 -14.62
C LYS A 22 9.08 27.72 -15.55
N ASP A 23 8.15 28.47 -15.00
CA ASP A 23 7.14 29.21 -15.75
C ASP A 23 7.75 30.47 -16.39
N SER A 24 6.96 31.17 -17.20
CA SER A 24 7.31 32.39 -17.93
C SER A 24 7.84 33.55 -17.07
N ASP A 25 7.52 33.57 -15.77
CA ASP A 25 8.03 34.54 -14.80
C ASP A 25 9.29 34.07 -14.05
N GLY A 26 9.80 32.87 -14.34
CA GLY A 26 11.02 32.31 -13.76
C GLY A 26 10.81 31.50 -12.47
N GLU A 27 9.59 31.43 -11.93
CA GLU A 27 9.25 30.65 -10.73
C GLU A 27 8.89 29.18 -11.09
N PRO A 28 9.07 28.21 -10.19
CA PRO A 28 8.69 26.81 -10.44
C PRO A 28 7.20 26.68 -10.79
N LEU A 29 6.89 26.08 -11.95
CA LEU A 29 5.50 25.95 -12.40
C LEU A 29 4.68 25.06 -11.45
N VAL A 30 5.31 24.02 -10.87
CA VAL A 30 4.65 23.05 -10.01
C VAL A 30 3.98 23.70 -8.78
N ASP A 31 4.55 24.78 -8.24
CA ASP A 31 4.02 25.50 -7.08
C ASP A 31 2.76 26.32 -7.41
N LYS A 32 2.47 26.51 -8.71
CA LYS A 32 1.28 27.23 -9.20
C LYS A 32 0.15 26.30 -9.63
N ILE A 33 0.40 25.00 -9.72
CA ILE A 33 -0.60 24.02 -10.13
C ILE A 33 -1.58 23.79 -8.96
N LEU A 34 -2.88 23.81 -9.26
CA LEU A 34 -3.91 23.49 -8.27
C LEU A 34 -3.75 22.04 -7.77
N ASP A 35 -3.64 21.89 -6.45
CA ASP A 35 -3.54 20.61 -5.73
C ASP A 35 -4.89 19.88 -5.62
N ALA A 36 -5.57 19.70 -6.76
CA ALA A 36 -6.82 18.97 -6.89
C ALA A 36 -6.70 17.95 -8.04
N ALA A 37 -6.30 16.73 -7.69
CA ALA A 37 -5.99 15.69 -8.66
C ALA A 37 -7.26 15.12 -9.31
N GLY A 38 -7.33 15.18 -10.64
CA GLY A 38 -8.34 14.47 -11.41
C GLY A 38 -8.12 12.95 -11.46
N GLN A 39 -9.16 12.22 -11.87
CA GLN A 39 -9.07 10.80 -12.19
C GLN A 39 -10.09 10.40 -13.26
N LYS A 40 -9.72 9.43 -14.11
CA LYS A 40 -10.60 8.88 -15.17
C LYS A 40 -11.29 7.56 -14.77
N GLY A 41 -11.13 7.11 -13.52
CA GLY A 41 -11.85 5.97 -12.95
C GLY A 41 -11.09 4.64 -12.91
N THR A 42 -10.06 4.42 -13.73
CA THR A 42 -9.36 3.12 -13.78
C THR A 42 -8.71 2.72 -12.45
N GLY A 43 -8.12 3.65 -11.71
CA GLY A 43 -7.60 3.38 -10.36
C GLY A 43 -8.69 3.00 -9.35
N LYS A 44 -9.87 3.62 -9.46
CA LYS A 44 -11.04 3.29 -8.63
C LYS A 44 -11.50 1.86 -8.89
N TRP A 45 -11.51 1.42 -10.15
CA TRP A 45 -11.88 0.04 -10.49
C TRP A 45 -10.97 -0.99 -9.83
N THR A 46 -9.66 -0.76 -9.79
CA THR A 46 -8.73 -1.66 -9.09
C THR A 46 -9.06 -1.77 -7.60
N GLY A 47 -9.37 -0.65 -6.93
CA GLY A 47 -9.80 -0.67 -5.52
C GLY A 47 -11.11 -1.43 -5.31
N ILE A 48 -12.10 -1.21 -6.18
CA ILE A 48 -13.38 -1.93 -6.14
C ILE A 48 -13.17 -3.44 -6.32
N SER A 49 -12.44 -3.85 -7.36
CA SER A 49 -12.17 -5.26 -7.62
C SER A 49 -11.41 -5.93 -6.48
N SER A 50 -10.53 -5.21 -5.79
CA SER A 50 -9.84 -5.74 -4.61
C SER A 50 -10.78 -6.03 -3.44
N LEU A 51 -11.79 -5.19 -3.24
CA LEU A 51 -12.81 -5.40 -2.21
C LEU A 51 -13.74 -6.55 -2.59
N GLU A 52 -14.14 -6.65 -3.86
CA GLU A 52 -14.98 -7.74 -4.39
C GLU A 52 -14.29 -9.10 -4.28
N LEU A 53 -12.99 -9.16 -4.59
CA LEU A 53 -12.20 -10.40 -4.52
C LEU A 53 -11.59 -10.67 -3.13
N GLY A 54 -11.83 -9.81 -2.14
CA GLY A 54 -11.30 -9.98 -0.78
C GLY A 54 -9.78 -9.88 -0.65
N ILE A 55 -9.11 -9.16 -1.55
CA ILE A 55 -7.65 -9.00 -1.56
C ILE A 55 -7.23 -7.62 -1.01
N PRO A 56 -6.29 -7.56 -0.06
CA PRO A 56 -5.87 -6.30 0.59
C PRO A 56 -4.96 -5.43 -0.30
N VAL A 57 -5.50 -4.82 -1.36
CA VAL A 57 -4.78 -3.85 -2.20
C VAL A 57 -4.88 -2.44 -1.59
N THR A 58 -4.27 -2.30 -0.41
CA THR A 58 -4.43 -1.11 0.42
C THR A 58 -3.78 0.13 -0.20
N LEU A 59 -2.62 0.00 -0.85
CA LEU A 59 -1.84 1.17 -1.30
C LEU A 59 -2.45 1.88 -2.51
N ILE A 60 -2.95 1.11 -3.48
CA ILE A 60 -3.66 1.67 -4.64
C ILE A 60 -4.95 2.34 -4.17
N THR A 61 -5.65 1.72 -3.22
CA THR A 61 -6.88 2.26 -2.63
C THR A 61 -6.61 3.59 -1.90
N GLU A 62 -5.58 3.66 -1.06
CA GLU A 62 -5.14 4.92 -0.43
C GLU A 62 -4.70 5.97 -1.46
N SER A 63 -4.07 5.56 -2.56
CA SER A 63 -3.70 6.47 -3.65
C SER A 63 -4.93 7.07 -4.34
N VAL A 64 -6.03 6.31 -4.46
CA VAL A 64 -7.31 6.81 -4.96
C VAL A 64 -7.96 7.76 -3.94
N TYR A 65 -7.99 7.40 -2.66
CA TYR A 65 -8.53 8.27 -1.62
C TYR A 65 -7.76 9.58 -1.46
N ALA A 66 -6.43 9.57 -1.61
CA ALA A 66 -5.62 10.78 -1.61
C ALA A 66 -6.05 11.75 -2.73
N ARG A 67 -6.43 11.25 -3.91
CA ARG A 67 -7.00 12.08 -4.98
C ARG A 67 -8.35 12.65 -4.58
N CYS A 68 -9.25 11.81 -4.04
CA CYS A 68 -10.55 12.27 -3.54
C CYS A 68 -10.40 13.38 -2.48
N LEU A 69 -9.49 13.20 -1.51
CA LEU A 69 -9.19 14.19 -0.48
C LEU A 69 -8.63 15.49 -1.08
N SER A 70 -7.76 15.40 -2.10
CA SER A 70 -7.23 16.58 -2.78
C SER A 70 -8.34 17.39 -3.47
N ALA A 71 -9.38 16.73 -4.01
CA ALA A 71 -10.50 17.40 -4.67
C ALA A 71 -11.36 18.23 -3.70
N LEU A 72 -11.35 17.92 -2.39
CA LEU A 72 -12.02 18.69 -1.34
C LEU A 72 -11.28 20.01 -1.00
N LYS A 73 -10.77 20.73 -2.01
CA LYS A 73 -9.85 21.87 -1.82
C LYS A 73 -10.40 22.96 -0.91
N SER A 74 -11.62 23.43 -1.16
CA SER A 74 -12.25 24.50 -0.39
C SER A 74 -12.59 24.07 1.04
N GLU A 75 -12.91 22.79 1.25
CA GLU A 75 -13.09 22.22 2.58
C GLU A 75 -11.75 22.12 3.34
N ARG A 76 -10.69 21.62 2.69
CA ARG A 76 -9.33 21.57 3.26
C ARG A 76 -8.82 22.95 3.66
N GLN A 77 -9.09 23.99 2.86
CA GLN A 77 -8.73 25.36 3.19
C GLN A 77 -9.47 25.89 4.44
N LYS A 78 -10.74 25.53 4.62
CA LYS A 78 -11.48 25.86 5.85
C LYS A 78 -10.92 25.09 7.04
N ALA A 79 -10.71 23.78 6.88
CA ALA A 79 -10.16 22.91 7.92
C ALA A 79 -8.79 23.38 8.40
N ALA A 80 -7.89 23.82 7.51
CA ALA A 80 -6.56 24.31 7.87
C ALA A 80 -6.58 25.57 8.75
N LYS A 81 -7.66 26.36 8.72
CA LYS A 81 -7.85 27.52 9.61
C LYS A 81 -8.35 27.11 11.00
N ILE A 82 -9.15 26.04 11.06
CA ILE A 82 -9.72 25.50 12.30
C ILE A 82 -8.67 24.65 13.04
N TYR A 83 -7.89 23.89 12.29
CA TYR A 83 -6.87 22.95 12.77
C TYR A 83 -5.50 23.29 12.17
N PRO A 84 -4.86 24.39 12.61
CA PRO A 84 -3.52 24.73 12.13
C PRO A 84 -2.51 23.68 12.58
N ARG A 85 -1.46 23.48 11.77
CA ARG A 85 -0.31 22.66 12.19
C ARG A 85 0.34 23.27 13.41
N THR A 86 0.69 22.42 14.37
CA THR A 86 1.31 22.84 15.64
C THR A 86 2.82 22.61 15.67
N VAL A 87 3.33 21.85 14.71
CA VAL A 87 4.77 21.60 14.59
C VAL A 87 5.45 22.86 14.07
N ALA A 88 6.39 23.40 14.86
CA ALA A 88 7.20 24.52 14.46
C ALA A 88 8.16 24.12 13.33
N ALA A 89 8.44 25.06 12.42
CA ALA A 89 9.45 24.84 11.39
C ALA A 89 10.81 24.55 12.05
N LYS A 90 11.35 23.35 11.80
CA LYS A 90 12.70 22.96 12.25
C LYS A 90 13.69 23.23 11.11
N THR A 91 14.81 23.84 11.46
CA THR A 91 15.99 23.87 10.57
C THR A 91 16.78 22.60 10.80
N TYR A 92 17.06 21.87 9.73
CA TYR A 92 17.88 20.66 9.75
C TYR A 92 19.30 20.99 9.30
N SER A 93 20.31 20.38 9.95
CA SER A 93 21.68 20.38 9.44
C SER A 93 21.76 19.61 8.11
N GLU A 94 22.84 19.79 7.34
CA GLU A 94 23.02 19.04 6.09
C GLU A 94 23.09 17.52 6.33
N GLU A 95 23.74 17.08 7.40
CA GLU A 95 23.79 15.67 7.79
C GLU A 95 22.39 15.12 8.15
N GLU A 96 21.57 15.88 8.89
CA GLU A 96 20.20 15.51 9.19
C GLU A 96 19.36 15.39 7.89
N LYS A 97 19.53 16.33 6.96
CA LYS A 97 18.85 16.30 5.66
C LYS A 97 19.23 15.06 4.86
N GLU A 98 20.53 14.75 4.76
CA GLU A 98 21.01 13.56 4.06
C GLU A 98 20.41 12.27 4.65
N GLY A 99 20.37 12.17 5.99
CA GLY A 99 19.75 11.04 6.69
C GLY A 99 18.25 10.91 6.42
N ILE A 100 17.52 12.04 6.38
CA ILE A 100 16.08 12.07 6.04
C ILE A 100 15.87 11.67 4.58
N ILE A 101 16.68 12.18 3.64
CA ILE A 101 16.59 11.87 2.21
C ILE A 101 16.86 10.39 1.96
N SER A 102 17.87 9.81 2.61
CA SER A 102 18.12 8.36 2.56
C SER A 102 16.94 7.56 3.11
N SER A 103 16.33 8.02 4.22
CA SER A 103 15.16 7.36 4.79
C SER A 103 13.96 7.38 3.83
N LEU A 104 13.72 8.52 3.18
CA LEU A 104 12.65 8.68 2.18
C LEU A 104 12.89 7.83 0.93
N HIS A 105 14.14 7.72 0.47
CA HIS A 105 14.52 6.86 -0.66
C HIS A 105 14.11 5.40 -0.41
N ASP A 106 14.53 4.86 0.73
CA ASP A 106 14.28 3.46 1.07
C ASP A 106 12.79 3.21 1.37
N ALA A 107 12.13 4.17 2.02
CA ALA A 107 10.69 4.13 2.25
C ALA A 107 9.88 4.06 0.96
N LEU A 108 10.24 4.89 -0.03
CA LEU A 108 9.59 4.89 -1.34
C LEU A 108 9.81 3.56 -2.05
N TYR A 109 11.03 3.04 -2.03
CA TYR A 109 11.36 1.77 -2.69
C TYR A 109 10.64 0.58 -2.05
N ALA A 110 10.66 0.46 -0.72
CA ALA A 110 9.94 -0.58 0.01
C ALA A 110 8.42 -0.51 -0.22
N SER A 111 7.85 0.70 -0.15
CA SER A 111 6.41 0.90 -0.39
C SER A 111 6.01 0.57 -1.84
N LYS A 112 6.89 0.86 -2.81
CA LYS A 112 6.71 0.43 -4.20
C LYS A 112 6.68 -1.09 -4.30
N ILE A 113 7.61 -1.81 -3.68
CA ILE A 113 7.63 -3.28 -3.66
C ILE A 113 6.30 -3.83 -3.11
N VAL A 114 5.83 -3.31 -1.97
CA VAL A 114 4.56 -3.71 -1.37
C VAL A 114 3.38 -3.46 -2.31
N SER A 115 3.32 -2.30 -2.97
CA SER A 115 2.24 -2.00 -3.92
C SER A 115 2.19 -2.99 -5.09
N TYR A 116 3.36 -3.39 -5.63
CA TYR A 116 3.41 -4.39 -6.69
C TYR A 116 3.04 -5.78 -6.17
N ALA A 117 3.51 -6.17 -4.98
CA ALA A 117 3.12 -7.43 -4.35
C ALA A 117 1.59 -7.53 -4.21
N GLN A 118 0.93 -6.48 -3.71
CA GLN A 118 -0.53 -6.40 -3.61
C GLN A 118 -1.22 -6.51 -4.98
N GLY A 119 -0.70 -5.83 -6.00
CA GLY A 119 -1.24 -5.91 -7.37
C GLY A 119 -1.16 -7.33 -7.96
N TYR A 120 -0.05 -8.03 -7.73
CA TYR A 120 0.11 -9.43 -8.17
C TYR A 120 -0.76 -10.39 -7.37
N MET A 121 -0.96 -10.17 -6.07
CA MET A 121 -1.96 -10.92 -5.28
C MET A 121 -3.36 -10.78 -5.86
N LEU A 122 -3.75 -9.56 -6.26
CA LEU A 122 -5.06 -9.32 -6.88
C LEU A 122 -5.20 -10.04 -8.21
N MET A 123 -4.17 -9.99 -9.06
CA MET A 123 -4.18 -10.73 -10.32
C MET A 123 -4.26 -12.25 -10.10
N ALA A 124 -3.60 -12.77 -9.06
CA ALA A 124 -3.65 -14.19 -8.71
C ALA A 124 -5.03 -14.64 -8.25
N GLU A 125 -5.70 -13.87 -7.38
CA GLU A 125 -7.07 -14.20 -6.97
C GLU A 125 -8.06 -14.04 -8.12
N ALA A 126 -7.89 -13.02 -8.97
CA ALA A 126 -8.70 -12.87 -10.18
C ALA A 126 -8.52 -14.05 -11.14
N ALA A 127 -7.28 -14.52 -11.34
CA ALA A 127 -6.99 -15.68 -12.17
C ALA A 127 -7.71 -16.93 -11.67
N LYS A 128 -7.65 -17.17 -10.34
CA LYS A 128 -8.37 -18.27 -9.69
C LYS A 128 -9.89 -18.13 -9.82
N SER A 129 -10.44 -16.96 -9.48
CA SER A 129 -11.89 -16.70 -9.48
C SER A 129 -12.52 -16.76 -10.87
N TYR A 130 -11.78 -16.36 -11.90
CA TYR A 130 -12.27 -16.31 -13.28
C TYR A 130 -11.75 -17.45 -14.16
N GLY A 131 -10.96 -18.38 -13.62
CA GLY A 131 -10.38 -19.51 -14.35
C GLY A 131 -9.41 -19.07 -15.46
N TRP A 132 -8.67 -17.98 -15.26
CA TRP A 132 -7.67 -17.52 -16.22
C TRP A 132 -6.30 -18.14 -15.93
N ASP A 133 -5.59 -18.47 -17.00
CA ASP A 133 -4.19 -18.86 -16.93
C ASP A 133 -3.31 -17.63 -17.23
N LEU A 134 -2.88 -16.94 -16.17
CA LEU A 134 -2.10 -15.70 -16.29
C LEU A 134 -0.59 -15.98 -16.23
N ASN A 135 0.14 -15.47 -17.21
CA ASN A 135 1.60 -15.47 -17.19
C ASN A 135 2.14 -14.20 -16.50
N TYR A 136 2.41 -14.28 -15.19
CA TYR A 136 2.88 -13.16 -14.37
C TYR A 136 4.22 -12.55 -14.82
N GLY A 137 5.16 -13.39 -15.26
CA GLY A 137 6.43 -12.93 -15.84
C GLY A 137 6.22 -12.23 -17.20
N GLY A 138 5.30 -12.74 -18.01
CA GLY A 138 4.87 -12.10 -19.26
C GLY A 138 4.21 -10.74 -19.03
N ILE A 139 3.35 -10.62 -18.03
CA ILE A 139 2.74 -9.34 -17.61
C ILE A 139 3.83 -8.34 -17.20
N ALA A 140 4.80 -8.76 -16.38
CA ALA A 140 5.93 -7.92 -15.97
C ALA A 140 6.74 -7.44 -17.19
N LEU A 141 6.99 -8.33 -18.15
CA LEU A 141 7.69 -8.02 -19.39
C LEU A 141 6.94 -6.97 -20.22
N MET A 142 5.62 -7.12 -20.37
CA MET A 142 4.79 -6.17 -21.11
C MET A 142 4.80 -4.78 -20.48
N TRP A 143 4.89 -4.69 -19.14
CA TRP A 143 4.98 -3.40 -18.46
C TRP A 143 6.39 -2.79 -18.48
N ARG A 144 7.43 -3.57 -18.80
CA ARG A 144 8.82 -3.11 -18.73
C ARG A 144 9.12 -1.95 -19.70
N GLY A 145 8.37 -1.82 -20.79
CA GLY A 145 8.53 -0.75 -21.79
C GLY A 145 7.18 -0.24 -22.31
N GLY A 146 7.18 0.95 -22.92
CA GLY A 146 6.00 1.55 -23.55
C GLY A 146 4.92 2.08 -22.60
N CYS A 147 4.71 1.47 -21.43
CA CYS A 147 3.72 1.93 -20.46
C CYS A 147 4.28 3.03 -19.51
N ILE A 148 3.39 3.64 -18.72
CA ILE A 148 3.75 4.72 -17.78
C ILE A 148 4.54 4.21 -16.57
N ILE A 149 4.28 2.98 -16.12
CA ILE A 149 4.96 2.39 -14.96
C ILE A 149 6.30 1.72 -15.32
N ARG A 150 6.78 1.91 -16.55
CA ARG A 150 8.02 1.30 -17.04
C ARG A 150 9.20 1.67 -16.15
N SER A 151 10.00 0.67 -15.80
CA SER A 151 11.11 0.79 -14.87
C SER A 151 12.01 -0.44 -14.91
N ARG A 152 13.28 -0.30 -14.51
CA ARG A 152 14.18 -1.44 -14.29
C ARG A 152 13.60 -2.45 -13.29
N PHE A 153 12.84 -1.97 -12.31
CA PHE A 153 12.13 -2.76 -11.30
C PHE A 153 11.29 -3.92 -11.87
N LEU A 154 10.60 -3.70 -12.99
CA LEU A 154 9.78 -4.73 -13.64
C LEU A 154 10.60 -5.89 -14.22
N GLY A 155 11.88 -5.64 -14.55
CA GLY A 155 12.82 -6.69 -14.92
C GLY A 155 13.08 -7.66 -13.77
N GLU A 156 13.15 -7.18 -12.53
CA GLU A 156 13.33 -8.02 -11.35
C GLU A 156 12.07 -8.82 -11.02
N ILE A 157 10.87 -8.25 -11.23
CA ILE A 157 9.60 -9.00 -11.11
C ILE A 157 9.55 -10.15 -12.11
N LYS A 158 9.92 -9.88 -13.38
CA LYS A 158 9.97 -10.93 -14.40
C LYS A 158 10.91 -12.05 -13.97
N LYS A 159 12.14 -11.73 -13.53
CA LYS A 159 13.11 -12.72 -13.08
C LYS A 159 12.58 -13.58 -11.94
N ALA A 160 11.87 -12.98 -10.98
CA ALA A 160 11.27 -13.71 -9.87
C ALA A 160 10.27 -14.78 -10.36
N TYR A 161 9.38 -14.43 -11.30
CA TYR A 161 8.43 -15.38 -11.88
C TYR A 161 9.05 -16.33 -12.90
N ASP A 162 10.15 -15.97 -13.57
CA ASP A 162 10.91 -16.90 -14.41
C ASP A 162 11.57 -18.00 -13.56
N GLN A 163 12.04 -17.65 -12.35
CA GLN A 163 12.66 -18.59 -11.41
C GLN A 163 11.63 -19.46 -10.69
N GLN A 164 10.50 -18.86 -10.28
CA GLN A 164 9.43 -19.54 -9.57
C GLN A 164 8.05 -19.08 -10.14
N PRO A 165 7.52 -19.78 -11.16
CA PRO A 165 6.25 -19.41 -11.78
C PRO A 165 5.04 -19.45 -10.84
N ASP A 166 5.08 -20.31 -9.82
CA ASP A 166 4.06 -20.50 -8.79
C ASP A 166 4.31 -19.66 -7.52
N LEU A 167 5.11 -18.59 -7.63
CA LEU A 167 5.41 -17.70 -6.51
C LEU A 167 4.13 -17.09 -5.93
N ASN A 168 3.81 -17.45 -4.69
CA ASN A 168 2.62 -16.97 -3.98
C ASN A 168 2.60 -15.45 -3.76
N ASN A 169 3.76 -14.86 -3.48
CA ASN A 169 3.88 -13.43 -3.22
C ASN A 169 5.28 -12.92 -3.59
N LEU A 170 5.34 -11.76 -4.24
CA LEU A 170 6.61 -11.12 -4.60
C LEU A 170 7.56 -10.89 -3.42
N LEU A 171 7.03 -10.66 -2.22
CA LEU A 171 7.83 -10.47 -1.01
C LEU A 171 8.65 -11.71 -0.61
N GLN A 172 8.33 -12.89 -1.15
CA GLN A 172 9.05 -14.14 -0.87
C GLN A 172 10.20 -14.40 -1.85
N ALA A 173 10.29 -13.67 -2.97
CA ALA A 173 11.41 -13.82 -3.89
C ALA A 173 12.65 -13.11 -3.33
N SER A 174 13.80 -13.79 -3.42
CA SER A 174 15.03 -13.41 -2.70
C SER A 174 15.50 -11.98 -2.98
N PHE A 175 15.30 -11.46 -4.20
CA PHE A 175 15.62 -10.06 -4.52
C PHE A 175 14.78 -9.07 -3.68
N PHE A 176 13.47 -9.26 -3.64
CA PHE A 176 12.54 -8.37 -2.93
C PHE A 176 12.63 -8.55 -1.42
N GLU A 177 12.82 -9.78 -0.95
CA GLU A 177 13.08 -10.08 0.45
C GLU A 177 14.30 -9.29 0.96
N ASN A 178 15.42 -9.37 0.25
CA ASN A 178 16.65 -8.65 0.61
C ASN A 178 16.47 -7.13 0.51
N ALA A 179 15.76 -6.65 -0.52
CA ALA A 179 15.46 -5.23 -0.67
C ALA A 179 14.66 -4.69 0.52
N ILE A 180 13.63 -5.41 0.97
CA ILE A 180 12.82 -5.02 2.13
C ILE A 180 13.65 -5.08 3.41
N LYS A 181 14.42 -6.15 3.65
CA LYS A 181 15.29 -6.27 4.83
C LYS A 181 16.27 -5.10 4.96
N ASN A 182 16.85 -4.67 3.84
CA ASN A 182 17.79 -3.55 3.83
C ASN A 182 17.08 -2.19 4.02
N ALA A 183 15.86 -2.03 3.49
CA ALA A 183 15.12 -0.78 3.56
C ALA A 183 14.31 -0.61 4.86
N GLU A 184 13.99 -1.69 5.58
CA GLU A 184 12.97 -1.68 6.66
C GLU A 184 13.22 -0.61 7.72
N GLN A 185 14.45 -0.50 8.24
CA GLN A 185 14.76 0.46 9.29
C GLN A 185 14.56 1.90 8.82
N GLN A 186 15.07 2.22 7.64
CA GLN A 186 14.99 3.56 7.03
C GLN A 186 13.55 3.90 6.63
N TRP A 187 12.80 2.90 6.16
CA TRP A 187 11.38 3.02 5.87
C TRP A 187 10.56 3.41 7.10
N ARG A 188 10.79 2.75 8.24
CA ARG A 188 10.13 3.10 9.51
C ARG A 188 10.46 4.53 9.95
N LYS A 189 11.74 4.94 9.86
CA LYS A 189 12.15 6.32 10.19
C LYS A 189 11.41 7.35 9.34
N ALA A 190 11.25 7.11 8.05
CA ALA A 190 10.51 8.03 7.17
C ALA A 190 9.03 8.15 7.55
N VAL A 191 8.37 7.05 7.90
CA VAL A 191 6.97 7.06 8.35
C VAL A 191 6.82 7.82 9.67
N VAL A 192 7.68 7.52 10.66
CA VAL A 192 7.71 8.23 11.95
C VAL A 192 7.97 9.72 11.74
N PHE A 193 8.95 10.07 10.91
CA PHE A 193 9.24 11.46 10.57
C PHE A 193 8.00 12.17 10.00
N GLY A 194 7.29 11.56 9.05
CA GLY A 194 6.05 12.12 8.51
C GLY A 194 5.00 12.39 9.59
N ILE A 195 4.80 11.43 10.51
CA ILE A 195 3.86 11.56 11.63
C ILE A 195 4.27 12.70 12.57
N GLU A 196 5.53 12.73 13.02
CA GLU A 196 6.06 13.75 13.92
C GLU A 196 6.00 15.15 13.31
N GLN A 197 6.16 15.25 11.98
CA GLN A 197 6.08 16.52 11.24
C GLN A 197 4.66 16.89 10.78
N GLN A 198 3.64 16.11 11.14
CA GLN A 198 2.25 16.32 10.69
C GLN A 198 2.11 16.37 9.15
N ILE A 199 2.91 15.55 8.46
CA ILE A 199 2.90 15.39 7.00
C ILE A 199 2.12 14.10 6.65
N PRO A 200 1.04 14.19 5.85
CA PRO A 200 0.28 13.01 5.48
C PRO A 200 1.09 12.10 4.54
N THR A 201 1.29 10.84 4.94
CA THR A 201 2.01 9.82 4.17
C THR A 201 1.14 8.55 4.02
N PRO A 202 -0.09 8.64 3.50
CA PRO A 202 -1.07 7.54 3.54
C PRO A 202 -0.55 6.27 2.86
N THR A 203 0.14 6.40 1.72
CA THR A 203 0.67 5.25 0.97
C THR A 203 1.88 4.61 1.65
N LEU A 204 2.80 5.39 2.21
CA LEU A 204 3.95 4.84 2.96
C LEU A 204 3.49 4.14 4.25
N SER A 205 2.53 4.75 4.96
CA SER A 205 1.97 4.22 6.20
C SER A 205 1.19 2.92 5.93
N SER A 206 0.36 2.91 4.87
CA SER A 206 -0.43 1.74 4.48
C SER A 206 0.43 0.59 3.98
N ALA A 207 1.50 0.85 3.23
CA ALA A 207 2.47 -0.19 2.86
C ALA A 207 3.09 -0.84 4.10
N LEU A 208 3.49 -0.02 5.09
CA LEU A 208 4.17 -0.52 6.28
C LEU A 208 3.22 -1.34 7.14
N ALA A 209 1.98 -0.86 7.32
CA ALA A 209 0.93 -1.58 8.02
C ALA A 209 0.60 -2.91 7.34
N PHE A 210 0.52 -2.94 6.01
CA PHE A 210 0.33 -4.19 5.26
C PHE A 210 1.50 -5.15 5.47
N PHE A 211 2.74 -4.68 5.34
CA PHE A 211 3.93 -5.53 5.52
C PHE A 211 3.99 -6.13 6.94
N ASP A 212 3.76 -5.31 7.96
CA ASP A 212 3.73 -5.76 9.36
C ASP A 212 2.58 -6.74 9.62
N GLY A 213 1.40 -6.51 9.04
CA GLY A 213 0.28 -7.46 9.10
C GLY A 213 0.60 -8.78 8.38
N TYR A 214 1.15 -8.71 7.18
CA TYR A 214 1.47 -9.87 6.34
C TYR A 214 2.52 -10.78 6.97
N ARG A 215 3.53 -10.22 7.65
CA ARG A 215 4.58 -10.99 8.33
C ARG A 215 4.24 -11.41 9.75
N SER A 216 3.05 -11.06 10.26
CA SER A 216 2.61 -11.43 11.60
C SER A 216 1.90 -12.78 11.57
N ALA A 217 2.51 -13.80 12.19
CA ALA A 217 1.89 -15.13 12.31
C ALA A 217 0.58 -15.12 13.13
N VAL A 218 0.44 -14.15 14.04
CA VAL A 218 -0.78 -13.90 14.81
C VAL A 218 -1.10 -12.41 14.72
N VAL A 219 -2.32 -12.11 14.28
CA VAL A 219 -2.87 -10.74 14.20
C VAL A 219 -4.08 -10.63 15.15
N PRO A 220 -4.46 -9.42 15.59
CA PRO A 220 -5.55 -9.23 16.56
C PRO A 220 -6.97 -9.52 16.03
N ALA A 221 -7.08 -10.23 14.90
CA ALA A 221 -8.36 -10.64 14.32
C ALA A 221 -9.11 -11.68 15.18
N ASN A 222 -8.43 -12.34 16.12
CA ASN A 222 -9.06 -13.19 17.14
C ASN A 222 -10.05 -12.39 18.01
N LEU A 223 -9.73 -11.15 18.39
CA LEU A 223 -10.65 -10.29 19.13
C LEU A 223 -11.84 -9.86 18.27
N LEU A 224 -11.61 -9.57 16.99
CA LEU A 224 -12.68 -9.27 16.04
C LEU A 224 -13.65 -10.46 15.89
N GLN A 225 -13.12 -11.68 15.78
CA GLN A 225 -13.94 -12.89 15.76
C GLN A 225 -14.73 -13.09 17.06
N ALA A 226 -14.11 -12.88 18.22
CA ALA A 226 -14.80 -12.96 19.52
C ALA A 226 -15.93 -11.92 19.63
N GLN A 227 -15.71 -10.68 19.17
CA GLN A 227 -16.75 -9.65 19.14
C GLN A 227 -17.92 -10.05 18.24
N ARG A 228 -17.64 -10.53 17.02
CA ARG A 228 -18.66 -10.99 16.07
C ARG A 228 -19.51 -12.13 16.64
N ASP A 229 -18.88 -13.08 17.32
CA ASP A 229 -19.59 -14.16 18.00
C ASP A 229 -20.39 -13.65 19.21
N TYR A 230 -19.86 -12.69 19.97
CA TYR A 230 -20.52 -12.09 21.13
C TYR A 230 -21.85 -11.42 20.78
N PHE A 231 -21.85 -10.47 19.83
CA PHE A 231 -23.07 -9.69 19.54
C PHE A 231 -23.98 -10.35 18.50
N GLY A 232 -23.45 -11.28 17.70
CA GLY A 232 -24.12 -11.78 16.50
C GLY A 232 -24.14 -13.29 16.36
N ALA A 233 -23.54 -14.04 17.29
CA ALA A 233 -23.45 -15.51 17.24
C ALA A 233 -22.88 -16.04 15.91
N HIS A 234 -21.91 -15.30 15.35
CA HIS A 234 -21.28 -15.57 14.05
C HIS A 234 -20.27 -16.72 14.05
N THR A 235 -20.03 -17.37 15.19
CA THR A 235 -19.06 -18.45 15.37
C THR A 235 -17.60 -18.05 15.08
N TYR A 236 -16.66 -18.91 15.47
CA TYR A 236 -15.23 -18.75 15.20
C TYR A 236 -14.50 -20.09 15.21
N GLU A 237 -13.33 -20.15 14.59
CA GLU A 237 -12.44 -21.32 14.66
C GLU A 237 -11.41 -21.15 15.76
N ARG A 238 -10.83 -22.27 16.24
CA ARG A 238 -9.82 -22.28 17.31
C ARG A 238 -8.47 -22.78 16.82
N VAL A 239 -7.40 -22.34 17.50
CA VAL A 239 -6.01 -22.75 17.19
C VAL A 239 -5.67 -24.16 17.70
N ASP A 240 -6.47 -24.68 18.63
CA ASP A 240 -6.34 -26.01 19.22
C ASP A 240 -7.38 -27.00 18.68
N ALA A 241 -8.02 -26.68 17.55
CA ALA A 241 -8.96 -27.52 16.83
C ALA A 241 -8.63 -27.56 15.32
N PRO A 242 -9.09 -28.58 14.58
CA PRO A 242 -8.96 -28.63 13.12
C PRO A 242 -9.58 -27.40 12.43
N ARG A 243 -8.94 -26.94 11.34
CA ARG A 243 -9.47 -25.88 10.47
C ARG A 243 -10.82 -26.32 9.88
N GLY A 244 -11.78 -25.41 9.85
CA GLY A 244 -13.15 -25.65 9.41
C GLY A 244 -14.12 -26.06 10.52
N GLU A 245 -13.63 -26.29 11.74
CA GLU A 245 -14.50 -26.48 12.92
C GLU A 245 -14.86 -25.15 13.56
N PHE A 246 -16.16 -24.84 13.59
CA PHE A 246 -16.69 -23.59 14.12
C PHE A 246 -17.33 -23.78 15.50
N PHE A 247 -17.04 -22.84 16.39
CA PHE A 247 -17.48 -22.79 17.77
C PHE A 247 -18.31 -21.53 18.00
N HIS A 248 -19.38 -21.64 18.78
CA HIS A 248 -20.11 -20.52 19.34
C HIS A 248 -19.95 -20.53 20.85
N THR A 249 -19.78 -19.36 21.47
CA THR A 249 -19.77 -19.20 22.92
C THR A 249 -20.98 -18.38 23.36
N ASP A 250 -21.71 -18.85 24.38
CA ASP A 250 -22.73 -18.05 25.06
C ASP A 250 -22.06 -17.06 26.02
N TRP A 251 -21.59 -15.94 25.47
CA TRP A 251 -20.77 -14.96 26.19
C TRP A 251 -21.50 -14.24 27.33
N ILE A 252 -22.84 -14.25 27.33
CA ILE A 252 -23.68 -13.59 28.34
C ILE A 252 -24.36 -14.57 29.28
N SER A 253 -24.05 -15.88 29.17
CA SER A 253 -24.68 -16.94 29.95
C SER A 253 -26.22 -16.91 29.86
N SER A 254 -26.74 -16.63 28.66
CA SER A 254 -28.18 -16.59 28.37
C SER A 254 -28.85 -17.96 28.46
N GLY A 255 -28.07 -19.05 28.43
CA GLY A 255 -28.56 -20.42 28.33
C GLY A 255 -28.98 -20.81 26.90
N GLY A 256 -28.73 -19.95 25.92
CA GLY A 256 -29.04 -20.19 24.51
C GLY A 256 -27.83 -20.68 23.71
N ASN A 257 -27.99 -21.78 22.97
CA ASN A 257 -27.00 -22.30 22.00
C ASN A 257 -27.33 -21.85 20.56
N VAL A 258 -27.92 -20.67 20.37
CA VAL A 258 -28.42 -20.23 19.07
C VAL A 258 -27.31 -19.50 18.31
N SER A 259 -26.74 -20.14 17.29
CA SER A 259 -25.82 -19.50 16.36
C SER A 259 -26.58 -18.86 15.19
N SER A 260 -26.08 -17.72 14.70
CA SER A 260 -26.48 -17.22 13.38
C SER A 260 -25.73 -18.07 12.36
N THR A 261 -26.36 -19.10 11.80
CA THR A 261 -25.74 -19.79 10.67
C THR A 261 -25.62 -18.79 9.51
N THR A 262 -24.41 -18.62 8.98
CA THR A 262 -24.14 -17.71 7.86
C THR A 262 -24.59 -18.29 6.53
N TYR A 263 -25.14 -17.43 5.68
CA TYR A 263 -25.29 -17.63 4.24
C TYR A 263 -23.93 -17.97 3.62
N GLU A 264 -23.88 -18.99 2.77
CA GLU A 264 -22.74 -19.24 1.90
C GLU A 264 -22.56 -18.05 0.93
N VAL A 265 -21.34 -17.52 0.85
CA VAL A 265 -20.87 -16.67 -0.25
C VAL A 265 -19.65 -17.35 -0.86
#